data_AF-A0A397U5G5-F1
#
_entry.id   AF-A0A397U5G5-F1
#
_cell.length_a   1.000
_cell.length_b   1.000
_cell.length_c   1.000
_cell.angle_alpha   90.00
_cell.angle_beta   90.00
_cell.angle_gamma   90.00
#
_symmetry.space_group_name_H-M   'P 1'
#
loop_
_entity.id
_entity.type
_entity.pdbx_description
1 polymer ?
#
loop_
_entity_poly.entity_id
_entity_poly.type
_entity_poly.pdbx_seq_one_letter_code
_entity_poly.pdbx_strand_id
1 'polypeptide(L)'
;MEELQQSNQELYEVVSQLVESNRNFEQSLYTLERVIGICEERIRYLEEELNNAIELSRQDKEELLEEISKLKKIVHQLKEENKKKDKEISNKDKLISEFDERETKLKNRIRERSKSAGNTPKAQDYTTRLVDENERLKREINTRCRADKGLLEYNRDRLYEQYEKWKNKTHAERQNILNLNQQILALHNNPPNQINMPDARRLLVLKLMAPALAKFQPYTGQEPPDDYLDKVIQSWAYLEGHMTVLENANAGDFDNEVKCNILKSMMGGKYAPVPANNGLVVGNPAINSPDTLRAWMRAKYQRETVGNQQSAI
;
A
#
# COMPACT_ATOMS: atom_id res chain seq x y z
N MET A 1 72.24 31.55 -19.98
CA MET A 1 71.88 30.21 -20.50
C MET A 1 71.10 29.44 -19.45
N GLU A 2 71.54 29.42 -18.19
CA GLU A 2 70.81 28.83 -17.05
C GLU A 2 69.42 29.44 -16.78
N GLU A 3 69.24 30.76 -16.78
CA GLU A 3 67.93 31.38 -16.51
C GLU A 3 66.85 30.99 -17.55
N LEU A 4 67.24 30.87 -18.82
CA LEU A 4 66.36 30.40 -19.90
C LEU A 4 65.99 28.92 -19.72
N GLN A 5 66.91 28.12 -19.19
CA GLN A 5 66.68 26.69 -18.96
C GLN A 5 65.78 26.47 -17.75
N GLN A 6 65.94 27.27 -16.70
CA GLN A 6 65.08 27.28 -15.52
C GLN A 6 63.66 27.76 -15.84
N SER A 7 63.53 28.86 -16.59
CA SER A 7 62.23 29.36 -17.04
C SER A 7 61.49 28.35 -17.93
N ASN A 8 62.21 27.63 -18.81
CA ASN A 8 61.61 26.54 -19.59
C ASN A 8 61.15 25.38 -18.70
N GLN A 9 61.92 25.02 -17.67
CA GLN A 9 61.55 23.95 -16.74
C GLN A 9 60.26 24.30 -15.96
N GLU A 10 60.17 25.54 -15.46
CA GLU A 10 58.98 26.05 -14.77
C GLU A 10 57.76 26.09 -15.71
N LEU A 11 57.94 26.50 -16.96
CA LEU A 11 56.89 26.44 -17.98
C LEU A 11 56.40 25.01 -18.23
N TYR A 12 57.30 24.02 -18.29
CA TYR A 12 56.91 22.61 -18.45
C TYR A 12 56.11 22.08 -17.25
N GLU A 13 56.49 22.46 -16.03
CA GLU A 13 55.74 22.10 -14.82
C GLU A 13 54.35 22.73 -14.79
N VAL A 14 54.25 24.03 -15.09
CA VAL A 14 52.96 24.74 -15.15
C VAL A 14 52.04 24.14 -16.21
N VAL A 15 52.57 23.84 -17.40
CA VAL A 15 51.79 23.20 -18.48
C VAL A 15 51.33 21.80 -18.06
N SER A 16 52.18 21.01 -17.40
CA SER A 16 51.80 19.67 -16.93
C SER A 16 50.70 19.71 -15.88
N GLN A 17 50.80 20.64 -14.91
CA GLN A 17 49.75 20.85 -13.90
C GLN A 17 48.43 21.30 -14.53
N LEU A 18 48.47 22.17 -15.54
CA LEU A 18 47.29 22.60 -16.29
C LEU A 18 46.62 21.45 -17.04
N VAL A 19 47.40 20.57 -17.67
CA VAL A 19 46.88 19.38 -18.37
C VAL A 19 46.20 18.42 -17.40
N GLU A 20 46.81 18.18 -16.24
CA GLU A 20 46.24 17.30 -15.22
C GLU A 20 44.96 17.89 -14.60
N SER A 21 44.97 19.19 -14.31
CA SER A 21 43.79 19.93 -13.83
C SER A 21 42.64 19.87 -14.84
N ASN A 22 42.92 20.10 -16.13
CA ASN A 22 41.91 19.99 -17.20
C ASN A 22 41.33 18.57 -17.29
N ARG A 23 42.15 17.53 -17.16
CA ARG A 23 41.68 16.14 -17.17
C ARG A 23 40.76 15.85 -15.99
N ASN A 24 41.04 16.42 -14.82
CA ASN A 24 40.17 16.30 -13.65
C ASN A 24 38.85 17.06 -13.83
N PHE A 25 38.88 18.24 -14.47
CA PHE A 25 37.67 18.98 -14.81
C PHE A 25 36.80 18.23 -15.82
N GLU A 26 37.38 17.62 -16.86
CA GLU A 26 36.64 16.80 -17.83
C GLU A 26 35.94 15.61 -17.16
N GLN A 27 36.62 14.90 -16.25
CA GLN A 27 36.02 13.80 -15.49
C GLN A 27 34.88 14.28 -14.58
N SER A 28 35.06 15.44 -13.94
CA SER A 28 34.04 16.05 -13.08
C SER A 28 32.82 16.48 -13.88
N LEU A 29 33.03 17.10 -15.06
CA LEU A 29 31.97 17.48 -15.99
C LEU A 29 31.17 16.27 -16.47
N TYR A 30 31.84 15.22 -16.92
CA TYR A 30 31.18 13.98 -17.35
C TYR A 30 30.31 13.37 -16.25
N THR A 31 30.80 13.39 -15.01
CA THR A 31 30.05 12.88 -13.85
C THR A 31 28.82 13.73 -13.56
N LEU A 32 28.96 15.07 -13.62
CA LEU A 32 27.86 16.00 -13.42
C LEU A 32 26.79 15.86 -14.51
N GLU A 33 27.18 15.77 -15.78
CA GLU A 33 26.25 15.55 -16.89
C GLU A 33 25.41 14.28 -16.70
N ARG A 34 26.05 13.19 -16.26
CA ARG A 34 25.35 11.93 -15.97
C ARG A 34 24.35 12.09 -14.82
N VAL A 35 24.73 12.78 -13.74
CA VAL A 35 23.83 13.04 -12.61
C VAL A 35 22.66 13.93 -13.03
N ILE A 36 22.91 14.95 -13.84
CA ILE A 36 21.86 15.83 -14.39
C ILE A 36 20.86 15.01 -15.20
N GLY A 37 21.32 14.12 -16.10
CA GLY A 37 20.42 13.28 -16.88
C GLY A 37 19.51 12.38 -16.02
N ILE A 38 20.06 11.79 -14.95
CA ILE A 38 19.27 11.00 -13.99
C ILE A 38 18.23 11.87 -13.27
N CYS A 39 18.62 13.07 -12.85
CA CYS A 39 17.72 14.02 -12.20
C CYS A 39 16.59 14.47 -13.15
N GLU A 40 16.89 14.76 -14.42
CA GLU A 40 15.90 15.14 -15.43
C GLU A 40 14.90 14.02 -15.73
N GLU A 41 15.35 12.77 -15.79
CA GLU A 41 14.46 11.61 -15.87
C GLU A 41 13.55 11.48 -14.65
N ARG A 42 14.10 11.69 -13.44
CA ARG A 42 13.32 11.62 -12.21
C ARG A 42 12.27 12.74 -12.14
N ILE A 43 12.63 13.96 -12.55
CA ILE A 43 11.68 15.08 -12.63
C ILE A 43 10.54 14.76 -13.58
N ARG A 44 10.84 14.28 -14.80
CA ARG A 44 9.81 13.90 -15.78
C ARG A 44 8.85 12.83 -15.24
N TYR A 45 9.38 11.81 -14.59
CA TYR A 45 8.56 10.75 -13.98
C TYR A 45 7.61 11.31 -12.90
N LEU A 46 8.13 12.16 -12.02
CA LEU A 46 7.32 12.76 -10.95
C LEU A 46 6.27 13.74 -11.49
N GLU A 47 6.58 14.47 -12.56
CA GLU A 47 5.61 15.33 -13.24
C GLU A 47 4.47 14.52 -13.87
N GLU A 48 4.78 13.38 -14.49
CA GLU A 48 3.76 12.48 -15.06
C GLU A 48 2.89 11.86 -13.96
N GLU A 49 3.48 11.38 -12.87
CA GLU A 49 2.75 10.83 -11.73
C GLU A 49 1.83 11.88 -11.09
N LEU A 50 2.33 13.11 -10.92
CA LEU A 50 1.55 14.24 -10.40
C LEU A 50 0.37 14.59 -11.31
N ASN A 51 0.60 14.66 -12.63
CA ASN A 51 -0.45 14.95 -13.60
C ASN A 51 -1.54 13.87 -13.60
N ASN A 52 -1.16 12.60 -13.53
CA ASN A 52 -2.10 11.49 -13.44
C ASN A 52 -2.95 11.58 -12.16
N ALA A 53 -2.35 11.91 -11.02
CA ALA A 53 -3.07 12.09 -9.76
C ALA A 53 -4.04 13.28 -9.81
N ILE A 54 -3.63 14.40 -10.42
CA ILE A 54 -4.50 15.57 -10.63
C ILE A 54 -5.70 15.21 -11.50
N GLU A 55 -5.49 14.48 -12.59
CA GLU A 55 -6.55 14.11 -13.51
C GLU A 55 -7.56 13.15 -12.88
N LEU A 56 -7.09 12.14 -12.14
CA LEU A 56 -7.97 11.23 -11.40
C LEU A 56 -8.80 11.99 -10.35
N SER A 57 -8.16 12.89 -9.59
CA SER A 57 -8.87 13.72 -8.61
C SER A 57 -9.90 14.67 -9.26
N ARG A 58 -9.62 15.14 -10.49
CA ARG A 58 -10.56 15.97 -11.26
C ARG A 58 -11.79 15.17 -11.67
N GLN A 59 -11.60 13.93 -12.13
CA GLN A 59 -12.68 13.02 -12.50
C GLN A 59 -13.59 12.70 -11.30
N ASP A 60 -13.00 12.29 -10.17
CA ASP A 60 -13.75 12.02 -8.93
C ASP A 60 -14.60 13.24 -8.50
N LYS A 61 -14.03 14.44 -8.62
CA LYS A 61 -14.75 15.68 -8.31
C LYS A 61 -15.93 15.93 -9.24
N GLU A 62 -15.78 15.65 -10.54
CA GLU A 62 -16.85 15.80 -11.54
C GLU A 62 -17.99 14.81 -11.27
N GLU A 63 -17.69 13.54 -10.95
CA GLU A 63 -18.68 12.53 -10.59
C GLU A 63 -19.48 12.92 -9.34
N LEU A 64 -18.79 13.38 -8.29
CA LEU A 64 -19.42 13.86 -7.06
C LEU A 64 -20.33 15.07 -7.32
N LEU A 65 -19.92 16.00 -8.20
CA LEU A 65 -20.76 17.14 -8.56
C LEU A 65 -22.03 16.71 -9.30
N GLU A 66 -21.95 15.69 -10.16
CA GLU A 66 -23.11 15.15 -10.85
C GLU A 66 -24.07 14.47 -9.87
N GLU A 67 -23.55 13.68 -8.92
CA GLU A 67 -24.36 13.02 -7.89
C GLU A 67 -25.04 14.04 -6.97
N ILE A 68 -24.32 15.08 -6.54
CA ILE A 68 -24.90 16.20 -5.78
C ILE A 68 -26.04 16.87 -6.57
N SER A 69 -25.87 17.04 -7.88
CA SER A 69 -26.92 17.62 -8.75
C SER A 69 -28.17 16.74 -8.82
N LYS A 70 -27.98 15.40 -8.96
CA LYS A 70 -29.09 14.42 -8.93
C LYS A 70 -29.82 14.45 -7.58
N LEU A 71 -29.09 14.43 -6.47
CA LEU A 71 -29.66 14.49 -5.13
C LEU A 71 -30.43 15.78 -4.88
N LYS A 72 -29.91 16.94 -5.31
CA LYS A 72 -30.62 18.23 -5.19
C LYS A 72 -31.98 18.20 -5.89
N LYS A 73 -32.08 17.60 -7.08
CA LYS A 73 -33.36 17.44 -7.81
C LYS A 73 -34.34 16.57 -7.05
N ILE A 74 -33.89 15.43 -6.51
CA ILE A 74 -34.73 14.52 -5.73
C ILE A 74 -35.26 15.21 -4.47
N VAL A 75 -34.39 15.92 -3.74
CA VAL A 75 -34.78 16.66 -2.52
C VAL A 75 -35.83 17.72 -2.84
N HIS A 76 -35.67 18.45 -3.95
CA HIS A 76 -36.66 19.44 -4.37
C HIS A 76 -38.02 18.79 -4.66
N GLN A 77 -38.02 17.66 -5.38
CA GLN A 77 -39.24 16.92 -5.70
C GLN A 77 -39.96 16.43 -4.45
N LEU A 78 -39.23 15.80 -3.51
CA LEU A 78 -39.80 15.31 -2.25
C LEU A 78 -40.35 16.45 -1.39
N LYS A 79 -39.71 17.61 -1.41
CA LYS A 79 -40.18 18.80 -0.68
C LYS A 79 -41.55 19.27 -1.20
N GLU A 80 -41.72 19.33 -2.53
CA GLU A 80 -43.01 19.70 -3.12
C GLU A 80 -44.08 18.64 -2.90
N GLU A 81 -43.72 17.35 -2.91
CA GLU A 81 -44.67 16.27 -2.59
C GLU A 81 -45.15 16.34 -1.14
N ASN A 82 -44.25 16.59 -0.18
CA ASN A 82 -44.61 16.78 1.23
C ASN A 82 -45.53 17.97 1.41
N LYS A 83 -45.26 19.10 0.75
CA LYS A 83 -46.14 20.29 0.79
C LYS A 83 -47.56 19.99 0.28
N LYS A 84 -47.71 19.08 -0.69
CA LYS A 84 -49.03 18.63 -1.17
C LYS A 84 -49.72 17.77 -0.12
N LYS A 85 -49.00 16.81 0.48
CA LYS A 85 -49.53 15.94 1.54
C LYS A 85 -49.96 16.73 2.78
N ASP A 86 -49.19 17.73 3.19
CA ASP A 86 -49.54 18.60 4.32
C ASP A 86 -50.88 19.34 4.11
N LYS A 87 -51.13 19.82 2.88
CA LYS A 87 -52.42 20.43 2.53
C LYS A 87 -53.56 19.43 2.58
N GLU A 88 -53.32 18.20 2.12
CA GLU A 88 -54.32 17.13 2.15
C GLU A 88 -54.67 16.74 3.59
N ILE A 89 -53.67 16.64 4.48
CA ILE A 89 -53.86 16.40 5.91
C ILE A 89 -54.70 17.53 6.52
N SER A 90 -54.34 18.79 6.25
CA SER A 90 -55.11 19.94 6.76
C SER A 90 -56.58 19.93 6.31
N ASN A 91 -56.85 19.51 5.07
CA ASN A 91 -58.22 19.37 4.58
C ASN A 91 -58.98 18.22 5.27
N LYS A 92 -58.30 17.09 5.50
CA LYS A 92 -58.87 15.95 6.24
C LYS A 92 -59.17 16.30 7.70
N ASP A 93 -58.30 17.06 8.36
CA ASP A 93 -58.51 17.52 9.75
C ASP A 93 -59.74 18.43 9.89
N LYS A 94 -59.98 19.31 8.91
CA LYS A 94 -61.21 20.13 8.86
C LYS A 94 -62.45 19.25 8.73
N LEU A 95 -62.40 18.24 7.85
CA LEU A 95 -63.52 17.33 7.64
C LEU A 95 -63.82 16.49 8.89
N ILE A 96 -62.78 16.03 9.59
CA ILE A 96 -62.92 15.33 10.88
C ILE A 96 -63.62 16.25 11.89
N SER A 97 -63.21 17.50 11.98
CA SER A 97 -63.84 18.48 12.89
C SER A 97 -65.33 18.69 12.58
N GLU A 98 -65.70 18.75 11.29
CA GLU A 98 -67.11 18.82 10.87
C GLU A 98 -67.90 17.56 11.26
N PHE A 99 -67.28 16.38 11.15
CA PHE A 99 -67.90 15.13 11.57
C PHE A 99 -68.09 15.06 13.08
N ASP A 100 -67.12 15.51 13.88
CA ASP A 100 -67.22 15.58 15.35
C ASP A 100 -68.37 16.52 15.78
N GLU A 101 -68.54 17.67 15.11
CA GLU A 101 -69.67 18.56 15.35
C GLU A 101 -71.02 17.92 15.02
N ARG A 102 -71.11 17.17 13.91
CA ARG A 102 -72.35 16.46 13.54
C ARG A 102 -72.64 15.35 14.55
N GLU A 103 -71.63 14.61 14.99
CA GLU A 103 -71.77 13.56 15.98
C GLU A 103 -72.29 14.11 17.31
N THR A 104 -71.72 15.23 17.79
CA THR A 104 -72.19 15.88 19.03
C THR A 104 -73.63 16.38 18.91
N LYS A 105 -74.02 17.00 17.79
CA LYS A 105 -75.41 17.40 17.50
C LYS A 105 -76.35 16.20 17.48
N LEU A 106 -75.96 15.10 16.84
CA LEU A 106 -76.75 13.86 16.79
C LEU A 106 -76.92 13.25 18.19
N LYS A 107 -75.84 13.15 18.97
CA LYS A 107 -75.90 12.67 20.36
C LYS A 107 -76.88 13.49 21.21
N ASN A 108 -76.86 14.82 21.07
CA ASN A 108 -77.80 15.69 21.78
C ASN A 108 -79.25 15.47 21.34
N ARG A 109 -79.51 15.36 20.02
CA ARG A 109 -80.86 15.06 19.50
C ARG A 109 -81.40 13.71 19.96
N ILE A 110 -80.53 12.68 20.00
CA ILE A 110 -80.89 11.36 20.53
C ILE A 110 -81.27 11.49 22.00
N ARG A 111 -80.45 12.15 22.81
CA ARG A 111 -80.72 12.39 24.24
C ARG A 111 -82.06 13.08 24.48
N GLU A 112 -82.39 14.12 23.72
CA GLU A 112 -83.68 14.84 23.87
C GLU A 112 -84.88 14.01 23.39
N ARG A 113 -84.74 13.26 22.29
CA ARG A 113 -85.77 12.31 21.86
C ARG A 113 -86.03 11.20 22.89
N SER A 114 -84.98 10.72 23.56
CA SER A 114 -85.12 9.75 24.65
C SER A 114 -85.88 10.33 25.86
N LYS A 115 -85.83 11.66 26.08
CA LYS A 115 -86.60 12.33 27.15
C LYS A 115 -88.06 12.60 26.77
N SER A 116 -88.34 12.89 25.50
CA SER A 116 -89.69 13.25 25.02
C SER A 116 -90.54 12.07 24.56
N ALA A 117 -89.94 10.91 24.29
CA ALA A 117 -90.64 9.67 24.08
C ALA A 117 -91.22 9.17 25.42
N GLY A 118 -92.41 9.65 25.79
CA GLY A 118 -93.21 9.04 26.85
C GLY A 118 -93.34 7.54 26.60
N ASN A 119 -93.18 6.75 27.67
CA ASN A 119 -93.15 5.28 27.68
C ASN A 119 -94.34 4.65 26.92
N THR A 120 -94.21 4.51 25.61
CA THR A 120 -95.12 3.71 24.78
C THR A 120 -94.37 2.45 24.34
N PRO A 121 -94.95 1.24 24.48
CA PRO A 121 -94.24 -0.02 24.25
C PRO A 121 -93.56 -0.15 22.87
N LYS A 122 -94.12 0.46 21.82
CA LYS A 122 -93.51 0.48 20.46
C LYS A 122 -92.28 1.39 20.34
N ALA A 123 -92.23 2.49 21.10
CA ALA A 123 -91.07 3.38 21.13
C ALA A 123 -89.92 2.75 21.93
N GLN A 124 -90.22 2.01 23.00
CA GLN A 124 -89.24 1.22 23.74
C GLN A 124 -88.59 0.15 22.84
N ASP A 125 -89.37 -0.63 22.07
CA ASP A 125 -88.83 -1.65 21.14
C ASP A 125 -87.89 -1.07 20.07
N TYR A 126 -88.24 0.07 19.47
CA TYR A 126 -87.37 0.74 18.49
C TYR A 126 -86.10 1.33 19.13
N THR A 127 -86.22 1.87 20.36
CA THR A 127 -85.08 2.42 21.10
C THR A 127 -84.12 1.29 21.52
N THR A 128 -84.65 0.16 21.97
CA THR A 128 -83.86 -1.04 22.31
C THR A 128 -83.10 -1.56 21.10
N ARG A 129 -83.74 -1.68 19.92
CA ARG A 129 -83.02 -2.11 18.69
C ARG A 129 -81.90 -1.16 18.29
N LEU A 130 -82.13 0.15 18.33
CA LEU A 130 -81.08 1.12 17.99
C LEU A 130 -79.93 1.13 19.01
N VAL A 131 -80.21 0.87 20.28
CA VAL A 131 -79.18 0.73 21.32
C VAL A 131 -78.36 -0.53 21.07
N ASP A 132 -79.01 -1.65 20.76
CA ASP A 132 -78.35 -2.92 20.44
C ASP A 132 -77.50 -2.83 19.16
N GLU A 133 -77.99 -2.12 18.14
CA GLU A 133 -77.27 -1.89 16.89
C GLU A 133 -76.06 -0.96 17.08
N ASN A 134 -76.19 0.08 17.90
CA ASN A 134 -75.06 0.94 18.29
C ASN A 134 -74.01 0.16 19.11
N GLU A 135 -74.43 -0.68 20.04
CA GLU A 135 -73.56 -1.58 20.79
C GLU A 135 -72.80 -2.52 19.84
N ARG A 136 -73.48 -3.08 18.85
CA ARG A 136 -72.87 -3.95 17.84
C ARG A 136 -71.84 -3.22 16.99
N LEU A 137 -72.19 -2.07 16.43
CA LEU A 137 -71.28 -1.24 15.64
C LEU A 137 -70.07 -0.77 16.45
N LYS A 138 -70.28 -0.38 17.71
CA LYS A 138 -69.20 0.02 18.62
C LYS A 138 -68.25 -1.12 18.95
N ARG A 139 -68.76 -2.35 19.10
CA ARG A 139 -67.90 -3.54 19.22
C ARG A 139 -67.12 -3.77 17.94
N GLU A 140 -67.77 -3.74 16.77
CA GLU A 140 -67.12 -3.97 15.48
C GLU A 140 -65.99 -2.96 15.19
N ILE A 141 -66.24 -1.66 15.43
CA ILE A 141 -65.22 -0.61 15.31
C ILE A 141 -64.05 -0.87 16.26
N ASN A 142 -64.32 -1.18 17.54
CA ASN A 142 -63.27 -1.50 18.49
C ASN A 142 -62.43 -2.71 18.08
N THR A 143 -63.04 -3.74 17.49
CA THR A 143 -62.32 -4.92 17.00
C THR A 143 -61.41 -4.56 15.83
N ARG A 144 -61.89 -3.74 14.89
CA ARG A 144 -61.08 -3.25 13.77
C ARG A 144 -59.94 -2.36 14.24
N CYS A 145 -60.18 -1.39 15.13
CA CYS A 145 -59.13 -0.54 15.69
C CYS A 145 -58.08 -1.35 16.47
N ARG A 146 -58.46 -2.43 17.16
CA ARG A 146 -57.50 -3.35 17.80
C ARG A 146 -56.65 -4.10 16.77
N ALA A 147 -57.26 -4.57 15.67
CA ALA A 147 -56.55 -5.23 14.60
C ALA A 147 -55.55 -4.27 13.91
N ASP A 148 -55.99 -3.05 13.59
CA ASP A 148 -55.15 -2.02 12.98
C ASP A 148 -54.00 -1.62 13.92
N LYS A 149 -54.28 -1.48 15.22
CA LYS A 149 -53.24 -1.25 16.24
C LYS A 149 -52.21 -2.38 16.27
N GLY A 150 -52.65 -3.64 16.22
CA GLY A 150 -51.74 -4.79 16.17
C GLY A 150 -50.88 -4.81 14.91
N LEU A 151 -51.44 -4.43 13.76
CA LEU A 151 -50.69 -4.27 12.50
C LEU A 151 -49.65 -3.16 12.57
N LEU A 152 -49.99 -2.02 13.19
CA LEU A 152 -49.07 -0.90 13.39
C LEU A 152 -47.93 -1.27 14.36
N GLU A 153 -48.25 -1.96 15.46
CA GLU A 153 -47.26 -2.47 16.40
C GLU A 153 -46.32 -3.49 15.73
N TYR A 154 -46.86 -4.44 14.97
CA TYR A 154 -46.07 -5.41 14.20
C TYR A 154 -45.12 -4.73 13.19
N ASN A 155 -45.63 -3.74 12.43
CA ASN A 155 -44.81 -3.01 11.47
C ASN A 155 -43.73 -2.17 12.15
N ARG A 156 -44.06 -1.53 13.28
CA ARG A 156 -43.10 -0.78 14.09
C ARG A 156 -41.98 -1.69 14.59
N ASP A 157 -42.32 -2.82 15.18
CA ASP A 157 -41.35 -3.73 15.78
C ASP A 157 -40.42 -4.32 14.71
N ARG A 158 -40.95 -4.65 13.52
CA ARG A 158 -40.16 -5.09 12.36
C ARG A 158 -39.20 -4.01 11.85
N LEU A 159 -39.63 -2.74 11.82
CA LEU A 159 -38.76 -1.62 11.46
C LEU A 159 -37.65 -1.41 12.50
N TYR A 160 -37.97 -1.52 13.79
CA TYR A 160 -36.99 -1.43 14.87
C TYR A 160 -35.95 -2.56 14.80
N GLU A 161 -36.38 -3.80 14.56
CA GLU A 161 -35.44 -4.92 14.37
C GLU A 161 -34.49 -4.70 13.18
N GLN A 162 -35.00 -4.18 12.06
CA GLN A 162 -34.15 -3.87 10.91
C GLN A 162 -33.17 -2.74 11.21
N TYR A 163 -33.62 -1.71 11.91
CA TYR A 163 -32.75 -0.61 12.35
C TYR A 163 -31.63 -1.10 13.26
N GLU A 164 -31.95 -1.91 14.29
CA GLU A 164 -30.93 -2.44 15.19
C GLU A 164 -29.95 -3.37 14.47
N LYS A 165 -30.41 -4.19 13.52
CA LYS A 165 -29.52 -4.98 12.65
C LYS A 165 -28.58 -4.10 11.83
N TRP A 166 -29.10 -3.05 11.19
CA TRP A 166 -28.29 -2.13 10.39
C TRP A 166 -27.28 -1.37 11.26
N LYS A 167 -27.71 -0.87 12.42
CA LYS A 167 -26.85 -0.20 13.40
C LYS A 167 -25.71 -1.10 13.89
N ASN A 168 -26.00 -2.36 14.21
CA ASN A 168 -24.98 -3.33 14.61
C ASN A 168 -23.99 -3.63 13.48
N LYS A 169 -24.48 -3.73 12.23
CA LYS A 169 -23.62 -3.89 11.05
C LYS A 169 -22.68 -2.69 10.89
N THR A 170 -23.21 -1.47 10.94
CA THR A 170 -22.42 -0.24 10.88
C THR A 170 -21.38 -0.18 12.00
N HIS A 171 -21.72 -0.60 13.21
CA HIS A 171 -20.77 -0.63 14.33
C HIS A 171 -19.66 -1.67 14.11
N ALA A 172 -19.99 -2.86 13.60
CA ALA A 172 -19.03 -3.90 13.26
C ALA A 172 -18.09 -3.44 12.13
N GLU A 173 -18.61 -2.78 11.10
CA GLU A 173 -17.82 -2.20 10.00
C GLU A 173 -16.86 -1.12 10.53
N ARG A 174 -17.33 -0.21 11.39
CA ARG A 174 -16.45 0.78 12.04
C ARG A 174 -15.34 0.13 12.85
N GLN A 175 -15.64 -0.95 13.57
CA GLN A 175 -14.63 -1.68 14.34
C GLN A 175 -13.61 -2.36 13.41
N ASN A 176 -14.05 -2.95 12.30
CA ASN A 176 -13.16 -3.51 11.29
C ASN A 176 -12.26 -2.44 10.68
N ILE A 177 -12.79 -1.27 10.35
CA ILE A 177 -11.99 -0.13 9.86
C ILE A 177 -10.93 0.27 10.89
N LEU A 178 -11.29 0.38 12.17
CA LEU A 178 -10.34 0.68 13.23
C LEU A 178 -9.24 -0.39 13.33
N ASN A 179 -9.60 -1.68 13.32
CA ASN A 179 -8.65 -2.79 13.38
C ASN A 179 -7.71 -2.79 12.15
N LEU A 180 -8.25 -2.55 10.96
CA LEU A 180 -7.46 -2.45 9.72
C LEU A 180 -6.51 -1.25 9.77
N ASN A 181 -6.99 -0.08 10.22
CA ASN A 181 -6.14 1.09 10.38
C ASN A 181 -5.02 0.85 11.39
N GLN A 182 -5.28 0.14 12.50
CA GLN A 182 -4.24 -0.26 13.45
C GLN A 182 -3.21 -1.20 12.81
N GLN A 183 -3.64 -2.16 11.99
CA GLN A 183 -2.73 -3.02 11.23
C GLN A 183 -1.89 -2.22 10.23
N ILE A 184 -2.49 -1.28 9.48
CA ILE A 184 -1.78 -0.39 8.56
C ILE A 184 -0.74 0.45 9.32
N LEU A 185 -1.09 0.96 10.50
CA LEU A 185 -0.17 1.72 11.36
C LEU A 185 0.98 0.85 11.87
N ALA A 186 0.69 -0.39 12.26
CA ALA A 186 1.70 -1.36 12.66
C ALA A 186 2.64 -1.72 11.51
N LEU A 187 2.11 -1.87 10.29
CA LEU A 187 2.90 -2.12 9.08
C LEU A 187 3.66 -0.86 8.62
N HIS A 188 3.17 0.35 8.85
CA HIS A 188 3.93 1.58 8.59
C HIS A 188 5.09 1.74 9.56
N ASN A 189 4.86 1.45 10.84
CA ASN A 189 5.88 1.54 11.88
C ASN A 189 6.89 0.37 11.83
N ASN A 190 6.45 -0.79 11.34
CA ASN A 190 7.25 -2.00 11.13
C ASN A 190 6.98 -2.55 9.72
N PRO A 191 7.54 -1.93 8.66
CA PRO A 191 7.31 -2.39 7.30
C PRO A 191 7.70 -3.87 7.15
N PRO A 192 6.83 -4.72 6.55
CA PRO A 192 7.14 -6.12 6.30
C PRO A 192 8.23 -6.31 5.21
N ASN A 193 8.91 -5.23 4.83
CA ASN A 193 10.16 -5.24 4.09
C ASN A 193 11.34 -4.89 5.01
N GLN A 194 11.59 -5.76 5.99
CA GLN A 194 12.89 -6.41 6.03
C GLN A 194 12.75 -7.77 5.32
N ILE A 195 12.46 -7.75 4.01
CA ILE A 195 13.02 -8.78 3.12
C ILE A 195 14.50 -8.78 3.48
N ASN A 196 15.08 -9.90 3.91
CA ASN A 196 16.51 -10.07 4.22
C ASN A 196 17.35 -9.12 3.35
N MET A 197 17.60 -7.92 3.89
CA MET A 197 18.11 -6.81 3.09
C MET A 197 19.55 -7.07 2.60
N PRO A 198 20.36 -7.96 3.20
CA PRO A 198 21.64 -8.34 2.63
C PRO A 198 21.52 -8.96 1.22
N ASP A 199 20.68 -9.98 1.04
CA ASP A 199 20.68 -10.77 -0.20
C ASP A 199 20.10 -10.02 -1.40
N ALA A 200 19.07 -9.19 -1.18
CA ALA A 200 18.52 -8.34 -2.23
C ALA A 200 19.48 -7.22 -2.64
N ARG A 201 20.22 -6.64 -1.68
CA ARG A 201 21.25 -5.61 -1.94
C ARG A 201 22.49 -6.23 -2.61
N ARG A 202 22.92 -7.42 -2.18
CA ARG A 202 23.94 -8.25 -2.85
C ARG A 202 23.58 -8.55 -4.30
N LEU A 203 22.32 -8.94 -4.55
CA LEU A 203 21.87 -9.34 -5.89
C LEU A 203 22.01 -8.22 -6.92
N LEU A 204 21.83 -6.96 -6.52
CA LEU A 204 22.06 -5.80 -7.40
C LEU A 204 23.52 -5.70 -7.84
N VAL A 205 24.46 -5.81 -6.90
CA VAL A 205 25.91 -5.76 -7.21
C VAL A 205 26.33 -6.98 -8.04
N LEU A 206 25.82 -8.17 -7.71
CA LEU A 206 26.06 -9.39 -8.49
C LEU A 206 25.57 -9.27 -9.93
N LYS A 207 24.39 -8.67 -10.16
CA LYS A 207 23.87 -8.39 -11.51
C LYS A 207 24.75 -7.43 -12.30
N LEU A 208 25.34 -6.43 -11.64
CA LEU A 208 26.26 -5.48 -12.28
C LEU A 208 27.62 -6.12 -12.61
N MET A 209 28.10 -7.06 -11.78
CA MET A 209 29.37 -7.78 -12.01
C MET A 209 29.26 -8.90 -13.05
N ALA A 210 28.09 -9.54 -13.19
CA ALA A 210 27.93 -10.74 -14.01
C ALA A 210 28.47 -10.59 -15.46
N PRO A 211 28.21 -9.46 -16.18
CA PRO A 211 28.77 -9.26 -17.51
C PRO A 211 30.30 -9.10 -17.54
N ALA A 212 30.91 -8.54 -16.49
CA ALA A 212 32.36 -8.43 -16.38
C ALA A 212 33.00 -9.80 -16.14
N LEU A 213 32.36 -10.64 -15.31
CA LEU A 213 32.81 -11.98 -14.99
C LEU A 213 32.69 -12.97 -16.14
N ALA A 214 31.63 -12.86 -16.94
CA ALA A 214 31.37 -13.75 -18.07
C ALA A 214 32.49 -13.75 -19.13
N LYS A 215 33.38 -12.74 -19.12
CA LYS A 215 34.51 -12.63 -20.04
C LYS A 215 35.67 -13.57 -19.70
N PHE A 216 35.74 -14.06 -18.46
CA PHE A 216 36.82 -14.92 -18.00
C PHE A 216 36.42 -16.38 -18.12
N GLN A 217 37.30 -17.17 -18.74
CA GLN A 217 37.17 -18.63 -18.69
C GLN A 217 37.50 -19.15 -17.29
N PRO A 218 36.87 -20.25 -16.84
CA PRO A 218 37.24 -20.90 -15.58
C PRO A 218 38.73 -21.21 -15.54
N TYR A 219 39.34 -21.06 -14.36
CA TYR A 219 40.78 -21.23 -14.22
C TYR A 219 41.22 -22.67 -14.50
N THR A 220 42.12 -22.84 -15.50
CA THR A 220 42.66 -24.12 -15.95
C THR A 220 44.11 -24.35 -15.56
N GLY A 221 44.75 -23.42 -14.85
CA GLY A 221 46.15 -23.56 -14.42
C GLY A 221 47.20 -23.22 -15.47
N GLN A 222 46.84 -22.49 -16.53
CA GLN A 222 47.76 -22.10 -17.61
C GLN A 222 48.63 -20.88 -17.27
N GLU A 223 48.16 -20.02 -16.36
CA GLU A 223 48.89 -18.83 -15.91
C GLU A 223 49.04 -18.84 -14.37
N PRO A 224 49.99 -18.07 -13.81
CA PRO A 224 50.15 -17.95 -12.37
C PRO A 224 48.83 -17.54 -11.68
N PRO A 225 48.51 -18.14 -10.52
CA PRO A 225 47.28 -17.83 -9.78
C PRO A 225 47.10 -16.35 -9.46
N ASP A 226 48.19 -15.67 -9.13
CA ASP A 226 48.18 -14.26 -8.78
C ASP A 226 47.73 -13.40 -9.98
N ASP A 227 48.33 -13.63 -11.15
CA ASP A 227 48.01 -12.92 -12.40
C ASP A 227 46.54 -13.12 -12.80
N TYR A 228 46.01 -14.35 -12.69
CA TYR A 228 44.60 -14.63 -13.00
C TYR A 228 43.66 -13.91 -12.04
N LEU A 229 43.89 -14.04 -10.73
CA LEU A 229 43.06 -13.41 -9.71
C LEU A 229 43.08 -11.89 -9.82
N ASP A 230 44.23 -11.30 -10.12
CA ASP A 230 44.36 -9.85 -10.30
C ASP A 230 43.53 -9.38 -11.51
N LYS A 231 43.55 -10.09 -12.64
CA LYS A 231 42.69 -9.74 -13.80
C LYS A 231 41.20 -9.82 -13.46
N VAL A 232 40.77 -10.84 -12.74
CA VAL A 232 39.37 -11.00 -12.33
C VAL A 232 38.97 -9.90 -11.34
N ILE A 233 39.81 -9.61 -10.34
CA ILE A 233 39.55 -8.56 -9.34
C ILE A 233 39.49 -7.18 -10.01
N GLN A 234 40.42 -6.88 -10.93
CA GLN A 234 40.43 -5.62 -11.67
C GLN A 234 39.17 -5.44 -12.54
N SER A 235 38.55 -6.53 -13.00
CA SER A 235 37.37 -6.46 -13.86
C SER A 235 36.11 -5.89 -13.19
N TRP A 236 36.03 -5.93 -11.86
CA TRP A 236 34.93 -5.36 -11.08
C TRP A 236 35.37 -4.20 -10.17
N ALA A 237 36.58 -3.67 -10.35
CA ALA A 237 37.11 -2.56 -9.53
C ALA A 237 36.21 -1.30 -9.57
N TYR A 238 35.53 -1.06 -10.70
CA TYR A 238 34.59 0.06 -10.84
C TYR A 238 33.37 -0.03 -9.90
N LEU A 239 33.11 -1.20 -9.30
CA LEU A 239 32.02 -1.40 -8.33
C LEU A 239 32.49 -1.29 -6.88
N GLU A 240 33.78 -1.03 -6.64
CA GLU A 240 34.36 -1.00 -5.29
C GLU A 240 33.68 0.02 -4.39
N GLY A 241 33.28 1.17 -4.93
CA GLY A 241 32.47 2.15 -4.22
C GLY A 241 31.12 1.59 -3.76
N HIS A 242 30.41 0.86 -4.63
CA HIS A 242 29.13 0.22 -4.28
C HIS A 242 29.31 -0.90 -3.25
N MET A 243 30.37 -1.71 -3.39
CA MET A 243 30.71 -2.78 -2.45
C MET A 243 31.04 -2.22 -1.07
N THR A 244 31.89 -1.19 -1.00
CA THR A 244 32.30 -0.50 0.23
C THR A 244 31.12 0.15 0.93
N VAL A 245 30.21 0.77 0.17
CA VAL A 245 28.98 1.33 0.74
C VAL A 245 28.13 0.24 1.39
N LEU A 246 28.01 -0.94 0.80
CA LEU A 246 27.28 -2.06 1.39
C LEU A 246 27.99 -2.63 2.62
N GLU A 247 29.32 -2.82 2.57
CA GLU A 247 30.13 -3.27 3.70
C GLU A 247 30.01 -2.35 4.92
N ASN A 248 30.03 -1.03 4.69
CA ASN A 248 29.95 -0.03 5.75
C ASN A 248 28.52 0.25 6.22
N ALA A 249 27.53 0.18 5.33
CA ALA A 249 26.15 0.43 5.68
C ALA A 249 25.60 -0.66 6.62
N ASN A 250 25.99 -1.92 6.43
CA ASN A 250 25.62 -3.04 7.29
C ASN A 250 26.67 -4.15 7.25
N ALA A 251 27.08 -4.64 8.42
CA ALA A 251 28.07 -5.71 8.53
C ALA A 251 27.61 -6.99 7.79
N GLY A 252 28.44 -7.47 6.86
CA GLY A 252 28.26 -8.73 6.15
C GLY A 252 27.62 -8.61 4.77
N ASP A 253 27.03 -7.48 4.37
CA ASP A 253 26.31 -7.39 3.08
C ASP A 253 27.20 -7.67 1.86
N PHE A 254 28.45 -7.25 1.83
CA PHE A 254 29.36 -7.59 0.73
C PHE A 254 30.80 -7.77 1.22
N ASP A 255 30.99 -8.57 2.27
CA ASP A 255 32.28 -8.74 2.93
C ASP A 255 33.29 -9.62 2.14
N ASN A 256 34.45 -9.87 2.76
CA ASN A 256 35.50 -10.72 2.20
C ASN A 256 35.04 -12.15 1.90
N GLU A 257 34.05 -12.68 2.63
CA GLU A 257 33.54 -14.03 2.41
C GLU A 257 32.75 -14.09 1.10
N VAL A 258 31.91 -13.09 0.84
CA VAL A 258 31.18 -12.94 -0.43
C VAL A 258 32.16 -12.80 -1.59
N LYS A 259 33.17 -11.92 -1.47
CA LYS A 259 34.23 -11.75 -2.49
C LYS A 259 34.96 -13.07 -2.76
N CYS A 260 35.32 -13.80 -1.71
CA CYS A 260 35.99 -15.09 -1.82
C CYS A 260 35.13 -16.13 -2.55
N ASN A 261 33.83 -16.19 -2.27
CA ASN A 261 32.91 -17.13 -2.92
C ASN A 261 32.73 -16.85 -4.41
N ILE A 262 32.69 -15.57 -4.82
CA ILE A 262 32.67 -15.20 -6.23
C ILE A 262 33.95 -15.70 -6.92
N LEU A 263 35.13 -15.46 -6.33
CA LEU A 263 36.40 -15.95 -6.88
C LEU A 263 36.46 -17.48 -6.96
N LYS A 264 35.94 -18.20 -5.95
CA LYS A 264 35.81 -19.66 -5.98
C LYS A 264 34.94 -20.15 -7.12
N SER A 265 33.86 -19.45 -7.49
CA SER A 265 33.04 -19.84 -8.64
C SER A 265 33.79 -19.77 -9.98
N MET A 266 34.83 -18.95 -10.07
CA MET A 266 35.71 -18.87 -11.25
C MET A 266 36.68 -20.07 -11.32
N MET A 267 36.77 -20.90 -10.27
CA MET A 267 37.69 -22.04 -10.20
C MET A 267 37.16 -23.33 -10.82
N GLY A 268 36.02 -23.29 -11.52
CA GLY A 268 35.26 -24.45 -12.06
C GLY A 268 36.01 -25.40 -13.02
N GLY A 269 37.33 -25.28 -13.16
CA GLY A 269 38.22 -26.19 -13.87
C GLY A 269 39.15 -26.96 -12.93
N LYS A 270 40.47 -26.66 -12.99
CA LYS A 270 41.55 -27.50 -12.42
C LYS A 270 41.54 -27.61 -10.89
N TYR A 271 41.06 -26.58 -10.19
CA TYR A 271 41.14 -26.48 -8.73
C TYR A 271 39.78 -26.53 -8.01
N ALA A 272 38.68 -26.78 -8.72
CA ALA A 272 37.40 -27.08 -8.11
C ALA A 272 37.29 -28.55 -7.66
N PRO A 273 36.65 -28.83 -6.52
CA PRO A 273 36.15 -27.88 -5.53
C PRO A 273 37.29 -27.30 -4.66
N VAL A 274 37.18 -26.02 -4.33
CA VAL A 274 38.08 -25.37 -3.35
C VAL A 274 37.70 -25.84 -1.94
N PRO A 275 38.65 -26.37 -1.14
CA PRO A 275 38.35 -26.82 0.22
C PRO A 275 37.97 -25.65 1.14
N ALA A 276 37.30 -25.95 2.25
CA ALA A 276 36.94 -24.94 3.25
C ALA A 276 38.18 -24.34 3.95
N ASN A 277 39.20 -25.16 4.22
CA ASN A 277 40.42 -24.76 4.90
C ASN A 277 41.67 -25.06 4.05
N ASN A 278 42.71 -24.26 4.23
CA ASN A 278 43.97 -24.40 3.54
C ASN A 278 44.91 -25.35 4.27
N GLY A 279 44.77 -26.66 4.00
CA GLY A 279 45.67 -27.69 4.54
C GLY A 279 47.10 -27.68 3.99
N LEU A 280 47.42 -26.76 3.06
CA LEU A 280 48.75 -26.65 2.45
C LEU A 280 49.65 -25.64 3.19
N VAL A 281 49.09 -24.89 4.15
CA VAL A 281 49.76 -23.85 4.94
C VAL A 281 49.61 -24.18 6.44
N VAL A 282 50.63 -23.85 7.22
CA VAL A 282 50.67 -24.08 8.68
C VAL A 282 49.48 -23.40 9.37
N GLY A 283 48.82 -24.13 10.27
CA GLY A 283 47.65 -23.63 11.02
C GLY A 283 46.30 -23.90 10.36
N ASN A 284 46.26 -24.45 9.13
CA ASN A 284 45.03 -24.83 8.41
C ASN A 284 43.95 -23.71 8.39
N PRO A 285 44.29 -22.48 7.97
CA PRO A 285 43.36 -21.35 8.05
C PRO A 285 42.15 -21.53 7.13
N ALA A 286 41.01 -20.94 7.49
CA ALA A 286 39.82 -20.92 6.65
C ALA A 286 40.07 -20.13 5.35
N ILE A 287 39.52 -20.60 4.23
CA ILE A 287 39.57 -19.94 2.93
C ILE A 287 38.29 -19.10 2.77
N ASN A 288 38.25 -17.95 3.43
CA ASN A 288 37.08 -17.06 3.48
C ASN A 288 37.41 -15.61 3.09
N SER A 289 38.58 -15.37 2.51
CA SER A 289 38.97 -14.07 1.96
C SER A 289 39.73 -14.23 0.64
N PRO A 290 39.80 -13.19 -0.21
CA PRO A 290 40.63 -13.22 -1.41
C PRO A 290 42.08 -13.61 -1.14
N ASP A 291 42.67 -13.13 -0.04
CA ASP A 291 44.08 -13.41 0.31
C ASP A 291 44.32 -14.85 0.75
N THR A 292 43.40 -15.42 1.55
CA THR A 292 43.50 -16.82 1.97
C THR A 292 43.30 -17.78 0.80
N LEU A 293 42.44 -17.42 -0.17
CA LEU A 293 42.29 -18.12 -1.44
C LEU A 293 43.56 -18.04 -2.30
N ARG A 294 44.12 -16.84 -2.45
CA ARG A 294 45.36 -16.60 -3.21
C ARG A 294 46.52 -17.44 -2.65
N ALA A 295 46.71 -17.45 -1.33
CA ALA A 295 47.74 -18.25 -0.67
C ALA A 295 47.57 -19.76 -0.93
N TRP A 296 46.34 -20.27 -0.89
CA TRP A 296 46.04 -21.66 -1.21
C TRP A 296 46.32 -22.00 -2.67
N MET A 297 45.85 -21.16 -3.61
CA MET A 297 46.08 -21.39 -5.04
C MET A 297 47.57 -21.35 -5.38
N ARG A 298 48.34 -20.44 -4.79
CA ARG A 298 49.80 -20.38 -4.97
C ARG A 298 50.47 -21.67 -4.50
N ALA A 299 50.13 -22.15 -3.30
CA ALA A 299 50.68 -23.40 -2.77
C ALA A 299 50.31 -24.62 -3.64
N LYS A 300 49.07 -24.68 -4.14
CA LYS A 300 48.59 -25.77 -5.01
C LYS A 300 49.27 -25.73 -6.39
N TYR A 301 49.36 -24.55 -7.00
CA TYR A 301 50.03 -24.35 -8.28
C TYR A 301 51.52 -24.69 -8.25
N GLN A 302 52.23 -24.34 -7.18
CA GLN A 302 53.63 -24.72 -7.00
C GLN A 302 53.81 -26.24 -6.94
N ARG A 303 52.96 -26.95 -6.18
CA ARG A 303 53.03 -28.42 -6.06
C ARG A 303 52.67 -29.15 -7.35
N GLU A 304 51.63 -28.70 -8.06
CA GLU A 304 51.04 -29.44 -9.18
C GLU A 304 51.57 -29.02 -10.56
N THR A 305 52.09 -27.79 -10.71
CA THR A 305 52.49 -27.25 -12.02
C THR A 305 53.98 -26.92 -12.10
N VAL A 306 54.58 -26.40 -11.03
CA VAL A 306 56.01 -26.03 -11.01
C VAL A 306 56.89 -27.20 -10.59
N GLY A 307 56.35 -28.13 -9.80
CA GLY A 307 57.05 -29.33 -9.33
C GLY A 307 58.03 -29.01 -8.21
N ASN A 308 57.97 -29.77 -7.12
CA ASN A 308 59.02 -29.72 -6.09
C ASN A 308 60.33 -30.22 -6.70
N GLN A 309 61.20 -29.31 -7.14
CA GLN A 309 62.61 -29.60 -7.41
C GLN A 309 63.41 -29.81 -6.10
N GLN A 310 62.92 -30.69 -5.21
CA GLN A 310 63.59 -31.09 -3.97
C GLN A 310 63.60 -32.61 -3.77
N SER A 311 63.75 -33.38 -4.85
CA SER A 311 64.21 -34.76 -4.78
C SER A 311 65.09 -35.09 -5.97
N ALA A 312 66.34 -34.64 -5.89
CA ALA A 312 67.51 -35.28 -6.49
C ALA A 312 68.79 -34.70 -5.85
N ILE A 313 69.00 -35.01 -4.57
CA ILE A 313 70.33 -35.35 -4.02
C ILE A 313 70.14 -36.71 -3.34
#